data_AF-A0A967WBW8-F1
#
_entry.id   AF-A0A967WBW8-F1
#
_cell.length_a   1.000
_cell.length_b   1.000
_cell.length_c   1.000
_cell.angle_alpha   90.00
_cell.angle_beta   90.00
_cell.angle_gamma   90.00
#
_symmetry.space_group_name_H-M   'P 1'
#
loop_
_entity.id
_entity.type
_entity.pdbx_description
1 polymer ?
#
loop_
_entity_poly.entity_id
_entity_poly.type
_entity_poly.pdbx_seq_one_letter_code
_entity_poly.pdbx_strand_id
1 'polypeptide(L)'
;SPTFSWDDLTVYTVGWTWSNGEDVQWRVDLSSRSTPSPSSLPLQRALQSDLADHSMLVGYSKRTGDSSRFNINAAYAPADYVFGGNVLGITSENLDQDLEVEAFWTWDF
;
A
#
# COMPACT_ATOMS: atom_id res chain seq x y z
N SER A 1 36.91 -4.47 10.17
CA SER A 1 35.85 -4.65 9.16
C SER A 1 34.56 -4.09 9.73
N PRO A 2 33.80 -3.23 9.02
CA PRO A 2 32.52 -2.77 9.52
C PRO A 2 31.52 -3.93 9.50
N THR A 3 30.75 -4.09 10.57
CA THR A 3 29.67 -5.06 10.67
C THR A 3 28.39 -4.44 10.14
N PHE A 4 27.86 -4.97 9.03
CA PHE A 4 26.51 -4.67 8.57
C PHE A 4 25.51 -5.47 9.41
N SER A 5 24.76 -4.82 10.29
CA SER A 5 23.60 -5.40 10.97
C SER A 5 22.34 -4.68 10.48
N TRP A 6 21.40 -5.43 9.92
CA TRP A 6 20.07 -4.94 9.58
C TRP A 6 19.17 -5.12 10.79
N ASP A 7 18.50 -4.06 11.22
CA ASP A 7 17.52 -4.13 12.29
C ASP A 7 16.15 -4.58 11.73
N ASP A 8 15.33 -5.24 12.55
CA ASP A 8 14.05 -5.83 12.15
C ASP A 8 12.98 -4.77 11.78
N LEU A 9 12.41 -4.86 10.58
CA LEU A 9 11.28 -4.03 10.15
C LEU A 9 9.95 -4.55 10.71
N THR A 10 9.21 -3.70 11.43
CA THR A 10 7.83 -4.00 11.86
C THR A 10 6.82 -3.22 11.03
N VAL A 11 5.79 -3.92 10.54
CA VAL A 11 4.69 -3.34 9.77
C VAL A 11 3.38 -3.64 10.49
N TYR A 12 2.58 -2.61 10.74
CA TYR A 12 1.23 -2.72 11.26
C TYR A 12 0.23 -2.41 10.15
N THR A 13 -0.80 -3.25 9.99
CA THR A 13 -1.87 -3.03 9.00
C THR A 13 -3.22 -3.25 9.64
N VAL A 14 -4.14 -2.33 9.39
CA VAL A 14 -5.54 -2.40 9.81
C VAL A 14 -6.41 -2.27 8.56
N GLY A 15 -7.26 -3.28 8.34
CA GLY A 15 -8.16 -3.35 7.19
C GLY A 15 -9.63 -3.40 7.62
N TRP A 16 -10.47 -2.70 6.88
CA TRP A 16 -11.92 -2.77 7.01
C TRP A 16 -12.54 -3.08 5.65
N THR A 17 -13.44 -4.05 5.62
CA THR A 17 -14.24 -4.38 4.44
C THR A 17 -15.71 -4.37 4.82
N TRP A 18 -16.51 -3.66 4.05
CA TRP A 18 -17.96 -3.65 4.17
C TRP A 18 -18.58 -4.10 2.86
N SER A 19 -19.62 -4.92 2.95
CA SER A 19 -20.45 -5.29 1.81
C SER A 19 -21.92 -5.22 2.19
N ASN A 20 -22.76 -4.87 1.23
CA ASN A 20 -24.21 -4.98 1.37
C ASN A 20 -24.74 -6.40 1.16
N GLY A 21 -23.87 -7.37 0.83
CA GLY A 21 -24.23 -8.77 0.59
C GLY A 21 -24.75 -9.07 -0.82
N GLU A 22 -24.86 -8.07 -1.69
CA GLU A 22 -25.49 -8.21 -3.01
C GLU A 22 -24.49 -7.86 -4.12
N ASP A 23 -24.26 -6.57 -4.29
CA ASP A 23 -23.63 -6.01 -5.47
C ASP A 23 -22.49 -5.04 -5.14
N VAL A 24 -22.37 -4.56 -3.89
CA VAL A 24 -21.39 -3.53 -3.53
C VAL A 24 -20.47 -3.98 -2.41
N GLN A 25 -19.18 -3.65 -2.55
CA GLN A 25 -18.18 -3.78 -1.50
C GLN A 25 -17.27 -2.54 -1.46
N TRP A 26 -16.95 -2.11 -0.25
CA TRP A 26 -15.96 -1.10 0.05
C TRP A 26 -14.83 -1.73 0.87
N ARG A 27 -13.59 -1.33 0.60
CA ARG A 27 -12.40 -1.73 1.35
C ARG A 27 -11.58 -0.50 1.70
N VAL A 28 -11.07 -0.46 2.91
CA VAL A 28 -10.09 0.53 3.35
C VAL A 28 -9.01 -0.19 4.13
N ASP A 29 -7.75 0.02 3.78
CA ASP A 29 -6.59 -0.50 4.50
C ASP A 29 -5.67 0.65 4.88
N LEU A 30 -5.20 0.66 6.12
CA LEU A 30 -4.21 1.60 6.64
C LEU A 30 -3.01 0.80 7.12
N SER A 31 -1.82 1.18 6.66
CA SER A 31 -0.58 0.55 7.09
C SER A 31 0.35 1.59 7.68
N SER A 32 1.14 1.18 8.67
CA SER A 32 2.25 1.95 9.19
C SER A 32 3.49 1.08 9.31
N ARG A 33 4.65 1.64 8.98
CA ARG A 33 5.95 0.99 9.13
C ARG A 33 6.72 1.75 10.19
N SER A 34 7.33 1.04 11.12
CA SER A 34 8.34 1.61 11.99
C SER A 34 9.67 1.00 11.59
N THR A 35 10.51 1.76 10.88
CA THR A 35 11.91 1.36 10.73
C THR A 35 12.61 1.49 12.09
N PRO A 36 13.29 0.46 12.57
CA PRO A 36 14.08 0.57 13.79
C PRO A 36 15.19 1.62 13.60
N SER A 37 15.39 2.45 14.64
CA SER A 37 16.46 3.44 14.66
C SER A 37 17.82 2.73 14.71
N PRO A 38 18.77 3.04 13.80
CA PRO A 38 20.11 2.46 13.86
C PRO A 38 20.81 2.84 15.17
N SER A 39 21.55 1.90 15.75
CA SER A 39 22.30 2.07 17.01
C SER A 39 23.52 3.02 16.92
N SER A 40 23.69 3.77 15.82
CA SER A 40 24.80 4.68 15.61
C SER A 40 24.37 6.09 15.18
N LEU A 41 24.81 7.08 15.96
CA LEU A 41 24.50 8.52 15.83
C LEU A 41 24.80 9.15 14.44
N PRO A 42 25.80 8.69 13.65
CA PRO A 42 26.06 9.24 12.32
C PRO A 42 25.06 8.77 11.25
N LEU A 43 24.59 7.52 11.34
CA LEU A 43 23.62 6.92 10.40
C LEU A 43 22.20 7.47 10.64
N GLN A 44 21.88 7.80 11.89
CA GLN A 44 20.60 8.38 12.30
C GLN A 44 20.31 9.73 11.61
N ARG A 45 21.34 10.53 11.29
CA ARG A 45 21.18 11.82 10.58
C ARG A 45 21.08 11.69 9.06
N ALA A 46 21.51 10.58 8.48
CA ALA A 46 21.45 10.35 7.03
C ALA A 46 20.16 9.67 6.58
N LEU A 47 19.51 8.91 7.47
CA LEU A 47 18.31 8.10 7.18
C LEU A 47 17.01 8.69 7.75
N GLN A 48 17.08 9.86 8.41
CA GLN A 48 15.94 10.44 9.12
C GLN A 48 14.87 11.09 8.22
N SER A 49 15.09 11.21 6.90
CA SER A 49 14.33 12.18 6.10
C SER A 49 13.26 11.62 5.16
N ASP A 50 13.28 10.36 4.71
CA ASP A 50 12.51 10.04 3.49
C ASP A 50 11.69 8.74 3.49
N LEU A 51 11.48 8.05 4.62
CA LEU A 51 10.59 6.88 4.62
C LEU A 51 9.15 7.20 5.05
N ALA A 52 8.19 6.88 4.18
CA ALA A 52 6.76 6.88 4.43
C ALA A 52 6.45 5.99 5.62
N ASP A 53 6.11 6.62 6.74
CA ASP A 53 5.66 5.90 7.93
C ASP A 53 4.24 5.35 7.78
N HIS A 54 3.49 5.76 6.74
CA HIS A 54 2.07 5.45 6.58
C HIS A 54 1.65 5.24 5.11
N SER A 55 0.80 4.25 4.86
CA SER A 55 0.11 4.08 3.58
C SER A 55 -1.39 3.83 3.77
N MET A 56 -2.18 4.18 2.76
CA MET A 56 -3.63 4.00 2.73
C MET A 56 -4.06 3.40 1.40
N LEU A 57 -4.95 2.43 1.44
CA LEU A 57 -5.62 1.88 0.27
C LEU A 57 -7.12 2.02 0.44
N VAL A 58 -7.81 2.43 -0.62
CA VAL A 58 -9.27 2.45 -0.71
C VAL A 58 -9.69 1.71 -1.96
N GLY A 59 -10.63 0.78 -1.81
CA GLY A 59 -11.19 0.00 -2.90
C GLY A 59 -12.72 0.08 -2.91
N TYR A 60 -13.28 0.14 -4.11
CA TYR A 60 -14.70 0.01 -4.36
C TYR A 60 -14.92 -1.05 -5.44
N SER A 61 -15.85 -1.95 -5.20
CA SER A 61 -16.32 -2.86 -6.23
C SER A 61 -17.83 -2.88 -6.33
N LYS A 62 -18.31 -2.97 -7.57
CA LYS A 62 -19.72 -3.11 -7.89
C LYS A 62 -19.94 -4.20 -8.93
N ARG A 63 -20.83 -5.14 -8.62
CA ARG A 63 -21.42 -6.04 -9.62
C ARG A 63 -22.33 -5.23 -10.53
N THR A 64 -22.05 -5.23 -11.83
CA THR A 64 -22.84 -4.51 -12.84
C THR A 64 -23.81 -5.43 -13.59
N GLY A 65 -23.70 -6.74 -13.39
CA GLY A 65 -24.62 -7.77 -13.89
C GLY A 65 -24.22 -9.14 -13.34
N ASP A 66 -24.92 -10.20 -13.72
CA ASP A 66 -24.69 -11.55 -13.16
C ASP A 66 -23.26 -12.05 -13.38
N SER A 67 -22.64 -11.70 -14.52
CA SER A 67 -21.27 -12.10 -14.89
C SER A 67 -20.33 -10.91 -15.09
N SER A 68 -20.59 -9.79 -14.43
CA SER A 68 -19.90 -8.54 -14.70
C SER A 68 -19.60 -7.76 -13.42
N ARG A 69 -18.34 -7.33 -13.26
CA ARG A 69 -17.89 -6.58 -12.07
C ARG A 69 -16.95 -5.43 -12.45
N PHE A 70 -17.25 -4.27 -11.90
CA PHE A 70 -16.38 -3.11 -11.93
C PHE A 70 -15.64 -2.96 -10.61
N ASN A 71 -14.35 -2.62 -10.67
CA ASN A 71 -13.51 -2.36 -9.52
C ASN A 71 -12.73 -1.07 -9.74
N ILE A 72 -12.57 -0.29 -8.67
CA ILE A 72 -11.69 0.87 -8.63
C ILE A 72 -10.94 0.87 -7.30
N ASN A 73 -9.63 1.05 -7.36
CA ASN A 73 -8.73 1.09 -6.22
C ASN A 73 -7.91 2.38 -6.27
N ALA A 74 -7.61 2.95 -5.11
CA ALA A 74 -6.70 4.06 -4.95
C ALA A 74 -5.75 3.74 -3.80
N ALA A 75 -4.45 3.93 -4.01
CA ALA A 75 -3.43 3.79 -2.98
C ALA A 75 -2.68 5.11 -2.81
N TYR A 76 -2.46 5.50 -1.57
CA TYR A 76 -1.71 6.69 -1.19
C TYR A 76 -0.58 6.32 -0.24
N ALA A 77 0.65 6.70 -0.55
CA ALA A 77 1.84 6.43 0.25
C ALA A 77 2.91 7.52 0.01
N PRO A 78 3.05 8.50 0.91
CA PRO A 78 3.98 9.62 0.71
C PRO A 78 5.46 9.26 0.98
N ALA A 79 6.22 9.05 -0.11
CA ALA A 79 7.69 8.79 -0.27
C ALA A 79 8.36 7.54 0.39
N ASP A 80 9.21 6.82 -0.35
CA ASP A 80 9.89 5.54 -0.02
C ASP A 80 9.04 4.39 0.57
N TYR A 81 7.74 4.31 0.25
CA TYR A 81 7.00 3.06 0.44
C TYR A 81 7.32 2.09 -0.70
N VAL A 82 8.37 1.30 -0.54
CA VAL A 82 8.59 0.13 -1.41
C VAL A 82 7.50 -0.90 -1.08
N PHE A 83 6.47 -0.97 -1.91
CA PHE A 83 5.56 -2.11 -1.97
C PHE A 83 6.41 -3.34 -2.29
N GLY A 84 6.78 -4.11 -1.26
CA GLY A 84 7.56 -5.34 -1.37
C GLY A 84 6.76 -6.48 -2.02
N GLY A 85 6.22 -6.23 -3.21
CA GLY A 85 5.22 -7.05 -3.87
C GLY A 85 3.96 -6.26 -4.23
N ASN A 86 3.46 -6.50 -5.43
CA ASN A 86 2.24 -5.93 -6.03
C ASN A 86 1.11 -5.71 -5.01
N VAL A 87 0.79 -4.45 -4.72
CA VAL A 87 -0.43 -4.11 -3.96
C VAL A 87 -1.61 -3.79 -4.90
N LEU A 88 -1.35 -3.26 -6.10
CA LEU A 88 -2.37 -2.96 -7.10
C LEU A 88 -2.20 -3.72 -8.43
N GLY A 89 -1.16 -4.54 -8.61
CA GLY A 89 -0.98 -5.34 -9.83
C GLY A 89 -0.46 -4.58 -11.05
N ILE A 90 -0.21 -3.27 -10.94
CA ILE A 90 0.39 -2.45 -11.99
C ILE A 90 1.67 -1.82 -11.45
N THR A 91 2.78 -1.99 -12.18
CA THR A 91 4.06 -1.41 -11.82
C THR A 91 4.09 0.06 -12.23
N SER A 92 3.87 0.99 -11.30
CA SER A 92 4.26 2.39 -11.55
C SER A 92 5.78 2.48 -11.41
N GLU A 93 6.47 2.87 -12.48
CA GLU A 93 7.92 3.07 -12.50
C GLU A 93 8.36 4.40 -11.83
N ASN A 94 7.41 5.19 -11.31
CA ASN A 94 7.66 6.51 -10.73
C ASN A 94 7.61 6.45 -9.20
N LEU A 95 8.78 6.51 -8.53
CA LEU A 95 8.90 6.55 -7.07
C LEU A 95 8.44 7.88 -6.44
N ASP A 96 8.26 8.94 -7.25
CA ASP A 96 7.81 10.27 -6.79
C ASP A 96 6.28 10.43 -6.79
N GLN A 97 5.52 9.38 -7.11
CA GLN A 97 4.06 9.44 -7.15
C GLN A 97 3.46 8.92 -5.85
N ASP A 98 3.00 9.84 -5.00
CA ASP A 98 2.39 9.50 -3.71
C ASP A 98 0.97 8.90 -3.83
N LEU A 99 0.32 9.01 -4.99
CA LEU A 99 -1.06 8.54 -5.23
C LEU A 99 -1.17 7.72 -6.52
N GLU A 100 -1.60 6.47 -6.40
CA GLU A 100 -1.90 5.56 -7.51
C GLU A 100 -3.40 5.26 -7.56
N VAL A 101 -3.96 5.17 -8.78
CA VAL A 101 -5.37 4.83 -9.00
C VAL A 101 -5.48 3.79 -10.11
N GLU A 102 -6.26 2.74 -9.87
CA GLU A 102 -6.55 1.67 -10.80
C GLU A 102 -8.07 1.52 -10.97
N ALA A 103 -8.54 1.30 -12.20
CA ALA A 103 -9.89 0.85 -12.45
C ALA A 103 -9.89 -0.27 -13.49
N PHE A 104 -10.68 -1.32 -13.25
CA PHE A 104 -10.83 -2.43 -14.18
C PHE A 104 -12.26 -2.98 -14.18
N TRP A 105 -12.61 -3.56 -15.32
CA TRP A 105 -13.89 -4.23 -15.53
C TRP A 105 -13.62 -5.68 -15.92
N THR A 106 -14.21 -6.61 -15.18
CA THR A 106 -14.17 -8.04 -15.47
C THR A 106 -15.52 -8.52 -16.01
N TRP A 107 -15.48 -9.30 -17.10
CA TRP A 107 -16.61 -10.03 -17.65
C TRP A 107 -16.27 -11.53 -17.65
N ASP A 108 -17.10 -12.34 -17.01
CA ASP A 108 -16.98 -13.80 -17.01
C ASP A 108 -17.99 -14.36 -18.03
N PHE A 109 -17.55 -15.17 -18.99
CA PHE A 109 -18.39 -15.79 -20.03
C PHE A 109 -18.21 -17.30 -20.10
#